data_AF-W1IBN1-F1
#
_entry.id   AF-W1IBN1-F1
#
_cell.length_a   1.000
_cell.length_b   1.000
_cell.length_c   1.000
_cell.angle_alpha   90.00
_cell.angle_beta   90.00
_cell.angle_gamma   90.00
#
_symmetry.space_group_name_H-M   'P 1'
#
loop_
_entity.id
_entity.type
_entity.pdbx_description
1 polymer ?
#
loop_
_entity_poly.entity_id
_entity_poly.type
_entity_poly.pdbx_seq_one_letter_code
_entity_poly.pdbx_strand_id
1 'polypeptide(L)'
;GEPHYVAAIQASKLKPAIRYKSGTNSRTDKKSKWKTRAGREKIVRNCDDAGKCRVDVYGTTIRSHITPEIIEVTEGDTFQFT
;
A
#
# COMPACT_ATOMS: atom_id res chain seq x y z
N GLY A 1 -3.37 32.97 -9.55
CA GLY A 1 -3.80 32.16 -8.40
C GLY A 1 -3.30 32.83 -7.15
N GLU A 2 -3.93 33.94 -6.77
CA GLU A 2 -3.62 34.68 -5.55
C GLU A 2 -4.72 34.37 -4.54
N PRO A 3 -4.41 33.78 -3.37
CA PRO A 3 -5.44 33.48 -2.38
C PRO A 3 -5.99 34.77 -1.76
N HIS A 4 -7.28 35.04 -1.95
CA HIS A 4 -7.94 36.28 -1.50
C HIS A 4 -8.55 36.20 -0.09
N TYR A 5 -8.61 35.02 0.51
CA TYR A 5 -9.22 34.81 1.82
C TYR A 5 -8.44 33.79 2.66
N VAL A 6 -8.39 34.05 3.97
CA VAL A 6 -7.73 33.21 4.96
C VAL A 6 -8.67 33.05 6.17
N ALA A 7 -8.67 31.86 6.76
CA ALA A 7 -9.31 31.60 8.03
C ALA A 7 -8.29 31.08 9.04
N ALA A 8 -8.44 31.49 10.30
CA ALA A 8 -7.63 31.01 11.41
C ALA A 8 -8.46 30.10 12.33
N ILE A 9 -7.81 29.07 12.89
CA ILE A 9 -8.42 28.15 13.85
C ILE A 9 -7.50 28.00 15.06
N GLN A 10 -8.09 27.98 16.26
CA GLN A 10 -7.35 27.75 17.49
C GLN A 10 -6.78 26.32 17.52
N ALA A 11 -5.47 26.18 17.76
CA ALA A 11 -4.77 24.90 17.71
C ALA A 11 -5.39 23.82 18.63
N SER A 12 -5.87 24.21 19.82
CA SER A 12 -6.52 23.29 20.77
C SER A 12 -7.79 22.63 20.25
N LYS A 13 -8.40 23.17 19.19
CA LYS A 13 -9.58 22.59 18.54
C LYS A 13 -9.22 21.52 17.52
N LEU A 14 -7.97 21.48 17.06
CA LEU A 14 -7.49 20.47 16.11
C LEU A 14 -7.19 19.17 16.87
N LYS A 15 -7.78 18.07 16.39
CA LYS A 15 -7.51 16.71 16.89
C LYS A 15 -7.09 15.80 15.73
N PRO A 16 -5.94 16.08 15.07
CA PRO A 16 -5.51 15.31 13.92
C PRO A 16 -5.14 13.88 14.31
N ALA A 17 -5.38 12.93 13.40
CA ALA A 17 -4.80 11.60 13.53
C ALA A 17 -3.28 11.69 13.36
N ILE A 18 -2.53 11.12 14.31
CA ILE A 18 -1.06 11.16 14.27
C ILE A 18 -0.53 10.22 13.19
N ARG A 19 -1.15 9.05 13.01
CA ARG A 19 -0.77 8.01 12.04
C ARG A 19 -1.97 7.17 11.62
N TYR A 20 -1.97 6.70 10.37
CA TYR A 20 -2.89 5.66 9.94
C TYR A 20 -2.52 4.31 10.58
N LYS A 21 -3.53 3.48 10.85
CA LYS A 21 -3.30 2.08 11.22
C LYS A 21 -2.70 1.35 10.01
N SER A 22 -1.79 0.39 10.24
CA SER A 22 -1.19 -0.38 9.14
C SER A 22 -2.27 -1.06 8.27
N GLY A 23 -2.16 -0.82 6.95
CA GLY A 23 -3.11 -1.28 5.93
C GLY A 23 -4.42 -0.49 5.86
N THR A 24 -4.44 0.77 6.27
CA THR A 24 -5.60 1.67 6.07
C THR A 24 -5.58 2.23 4.65
N ASN A 25 -6.74 2.27 4.01
CA ASN A 25 -6.98 3.00 2.77
C ASN A 25 -7.36 4.45 3.10
N SER A 26 -6.43 5.37 2.89
CA SER A 26 -6.57 6.80 3.22
C SER A 26 -7.67 7.53 2.45
N ARG A 27 -8.17 7.00 1.33
CA ARG A 27 -9.31 7.60 0.62
C ARG A 27 -10.67 7.28 1.27
N THR A 28 -10.73 6.22 2.06
CA THR A 28 -12.01 5.70 2.61
C THR A 28 -11.98 5.53 4.14
N ASP A 29 -10.82 5.76 4.76
CA ASP A 29 -10.54 5.51 6.18
C ASP A 29 -10.91 4.10 6.67
N LYS A 30 -10.88 3.11 5.77
CA LYS A 30 -11.19 1.69 6.05
C LYS A 30 -9.97 0.80 5.86
N LYS A 31 -10.03 -0.42 6.40
CA LYS A 31 -9.02 -1.45 6.14
C LYS A 31 -8.97 -1.74 4.63
N SER A 32 -7.79 -1.68 4.04
CA SER A 32 -7.58 -2.04 2.64
C SER A 32 -7.89 -3.52 2.41
N LYS A 33 -8.60 -3.84 1.33
CA LYS A 33 -8.82 -5.23 0.88
C LYS A 33 -7.52 -5.94 0.51
N TRP A 34 -6.51 -5.14 0.18
CA TRP A 34 -5.16 -5.53 -0.23
C TRP A 34 -4.21 -5.58 0.97
N LYS A 35 -4.67 -5.36 2.21
CA LYS A 35 -3.76 -5.39 3.36
C LYS A 35 -3.11 -6.77 3.52
N THR A 36 -1.79 -6.82 3.36
CA THR A 36 -0.94 -7.91 3.82
C THR A 36 -0.76 -7.85 5.34
N ARG A 37 -0.83 -9.01 6.01
CA ARG A 37 -0.55 -9.12 7.45
C ARG A 37 0.95 -9.36 7.62
N ALA A 38 1.59 -8.59 8.51
CA ALA A 38 2.99 -8.83 8.88
C ALA A 38 3.20 -10.29 9.33
N GLY A 39 4.24 -10.94 8.79
CA GLY A 39 4.53 -12.37 8.98
C GLY A 39 3.74 -13.31 8.07
N ARG A 40 3.01 -12.80 7.08
CA ARG A 40 2.28 -13.58 6.05
C ARG A 40 2.59 -13.08 4.64
N GLU A 41 3.71 -12.39 4.47
CA GLU A 41 4.23 -11.96 3.20
C GLU A 41 4.50 -13.17 2.32
N LYS A 42 4.19 -13.05 1.02
CA LYS A 42 4.39 -14.13 0.06
C LYS A 42 4.39 -13.61 -1.37
N ILE A 43 4.99 -14.39 -2.25
CA ILE A 43 4.94 -14.18 -3.69
C ILE A 43 4.09 -15.32 -4.27
N VAL A 44 3.09 -14.99 -5.07
CA VAL A 44 2.21 -15.95 -5.74
C VAL A 44 2.35 -15.72 -7.25
N ARG A 45 2.77 -16.75 -7.98
CA ARG A 45 2.84 -16.72 -9.45
C ARG A 45 1.76 -17.63 -10.01
N ASN A 46 0.86 -17.08 -10.80
CA ASN A 46 -0.23 -17.80 -11.46
C ASN A 46 -0.12 -17.59 -12.97
N CYS A 47 -0.20 -18.67 -13.75
CA CYS A 47 -0.17 -18.62 -15.21
C CYS A 47 -1.49 -19.13 -15.78
N ASP A 48 -1.95 -18.52 -16.86
CA ASP A 48 -3.05 -19.07 -17.66
C ASP A 48 -2.56 -20.10 -18.69
N ASP A 49 -3.51 -20.79 -19.33
CA ASP A 49 -3.23 -21.81 -20.35
C ASP A 49 -2.56 -21.21 -21.61
N ALA A 50 -2.60 -19.89 -21.78
CA ALA A 50 -1.95 -19.17 -22.88
C ALA A 50 -0.52 -18.72 -22.52
N GLY A 51 0.00 -19.12 -21.34
CA GLY A 51 1.34 -18.82 -20.89
C GLY A 51 1.53 -17.40 -20.34
N LYS A 52 0.46 -16.62 -20.16
CA LYS A 52 0.57 -15.32 -19.49
C LYS A 52 0.57 -15.53 -17.98
N CYS A 53 1.66 -15.12 -17.36
CA CYS A 53 1.81 -15.24 -15.92
C CYS A 53 1.64 -13.90 -15.22
N ARG A 54 1.07 -13.96 -14.04
CA ARG A 54 0.91 -12.84 -13.12
C ARG A 54 1.61 -13.18 -11.81
N VAL A 55 2.43 -12.24 -11.34
CA VAL A 55 3.15 -12.31 -10.07
C VAL A 55 2.53 -11.32 -9.08
N ASP A 56 1.84 -11.87 -8.09
CA ASP A 56 1.20 -11.15 -6.99
C ASP A 56 2.11 -11.20 -5.74
N VAL A 57 2.66 -10.05 -5.37
CA VAL A 57 3.50 -9.90 -4.18
C VAL A 57 2.68 -9.28 -3.06
N TYR A 58 2.42 -10.08 -2.03
CA TYR A 58 1.84 -9.65 -0.77
C TYR A 58 2.98 -9.25 0.15
N GLY A 59 3.27 -7.95 0.24
CA GLY A 59 4.41 -7.45 0.96
C GLY A 59 4.06 -6.53 2.12
N THR A 60 5.03 -6.27 2.99
CA THR A 60 4.92 -5.25 4.02
C THR A 60 6.08 -4.26 3.93
N THR A 61 5.78 -3.00 4.25
CA THR A 61 6.75 -1.92 4.38
C THR A 61 6.75 -1.44 5.82
N ILE A 62 7.71 -1.93 6.59
CA ILE A 62 7.95 -1.51 7.96
C ILE A 62 9.13 -0.54 7.92
N ARG A 63 9.23 0.41 8.86
CA ARG A 63 10.27 1.45 8.80
C ARG A 63 11.65 0.81 8.51
N SER A 64 12.30 1.29 7.44
CA SER A 64 13.60 0.84 6.94
C SER A 64 13.67 -0.58 6.35
N HIS A 65 12.55 -1.31 6.23
CA HIS A 65 12.53 -2.67 5.71
C HIS A 65 11.31 -2.93 4.81
N ILE A 66 11.54 -3.59 3.68
CA ILE A 66 10.49 -4.13 2.84
C ILE A 66 10.59 -5.65 2.86
N THR A 67 9.45 -6.34 2.93
CA THR A 67 9.40 -7.80 2.93
C THR A 67 8.37 -8.23 1.88
N PRO A 68 8.72 -9.09 0.91
CA PRO A 68 10.07 -9.60 0.63
C PRO A 68 11.01 -8.49 0.10
N GLU A 69 12.32 -8.66 0.33
CA GLU A 69 13.34 -7.71 -0.11
C GLU A 69 13.75 -7.92 -1.58
N ILE A 70 13.76 -9.19 -2.03
CA ILE A 70 14.10 -9.58 -3.40
C ILE A 70 12.87 -10.24 -4.01
N ILE A 71 12.51 -9.82 -5.23
CA ILE A 71 11.42 -10.38 -6.02
C ILE A 71 11.95 -10.68 -7.41
N GLU A 72 11.87 -11.95 -7.82
CA GLU A 72 12.26 -12.41 -9.14
C GLU A 72 11.02 -12.52 -10.04
N VAL A 73 11.10 -11.99 -11.26
CA VAL A 73 10.04 -12.02 -12.26
C VAL A 73 10.61 -12.34 -13.64
N THR A 74 9.77 -12.85 -14.53
CA THR A 74 10.14 -13.11 -15.94
C THR A 74 9.64 -11.97 -16.83
N GLU A 75 10.41 -11.63 -17.86
CA GLU A 75 9.99 -10.64 -18.86
C GLU A 75 8.66 -11.07 -19.51
N GLY A 76 7.70 -10.15 -19.56
CA GLY A 76 6.34 -10.42 -20.04
C GLY A 76 5.32 -10.75 -18.94
N ASP A 77 5.75 -11.01 -17.70
CA ASP A 77 4.83 -11.24 -16.57
C ASP A 77 4.12 -9.95 -16.15
N THR A 78 2.84 -10.05 -15.77
CA THR A 78 2.13 -8.94 -15.13
C THR A 78 2.47 -8.91 -13.64
N PHE A 79 3.04 -7.81 -13.18
CA PHE A 79 3.48 -7.64 -11.79
C PHE A 79 2.49 -6.80 -10.96
N GLN A 80 2.18 -7.24 -9.74
CA GLN A 80 1.46 -6.43 -8.75
C GLN A 80 2.07 -6.59 -7.35
N PHE A 81 2.40 -5.46 -6.73
CA PHE A 81 2.77 -5.38 -5.31
C PHE A 81 1.61 -4.85 -4.48
N THR A 82 1.37 -5.42 -3.31
CA THR A 82 0.19 -5.19 -2.49
C THR A 82 0.48 -5.22 -0.98
#